data_AF-A0A838VI81-F1
#
_entry.id   AF-A0A838VI81-F1
#
_cell.length_a   1.000
_cell.length_b   1.000
_cell.length_c   1.000
_cell.angle_alpha   90.00
_cell.angle_beta   90.00
_cell.angle_gamma   90.00
#
_symmetry.space_group_name_H-M   'P 1'
#
loop_
_entity.id
_entity.type
_entity.pdbx_description
1 polymer ?
#
loop_
_entity_poly.entity_id
_entity_poly.type
_entity_poly.pdbx_seq_one_letter_code
_entity_poly.pdbx_strand_id
1 'polypeptide(L)'
;MLYRIARPLLFALDAERAHRLTIRGFRFLPGKSACRDPRLAVRVAGIGFPSPVGLAAGFDKDAEAPDAMLALGFGFVEVGTVTPLPQAGNPRPRLFRLAEDEAVINRMGFNNAGQAASRDRLAKRARRGIVGVNIGANKDSADRVADYVRGVRQMADVADYLTVNISSPNTPGLRALQDEGALGALLAAIRDARGAVPVFLKVAPDLTAAEIDAIVRLSIEHGIDALI
;
A
#
# COMPACT_ATOMS: atom_id res chain seq x y z
N MET A 1 -25.19 11.17 7.32
CA MET A 1 -26.15 11.76 6.34
C MET A 1 -25.58 11.77 4.92
N LEU A 2 -24.42 12.41 4.68
CA LEU A 2 -23.78 12.48 3.34
C LEU A 2 -23.49 11.10 2.70
N TYR A 3 -22.93 10.15 3.45
CA TYR A 3 -22.62 8.80 2.92
C TYR A 3 -23.87 8.05 2.44
N ARG A 4 -25.00 8.18 3.14
CA ARG A 4 -26.27 7.53 2.76
C ARG A 4 -26.79 8.03 1.41
N ILE A 5 -26.50 9.27 1.05
CA ILE A 5 -26.86 9.87 -0.25
C ILE A 5 -25.82 9.52 -1.31
N ALA A 6 -24.53 9.60 -0.98
CA ALA A 6 -23.44 9.33 -1.91
C ALA A 6 -23.39 7.85 -2.34
N ARG A 7 -23.67 6.91 -1.43
CA ARG A 7 -23.57 5.47 -1.67
C ARG A 7 -24.40 5.00 -2.89
N PRO A 8 -25.73 5.21 -2.98
CA PRO A 8 -26.49 4.74 -4.14
C PRO A 8 -25.99 5.35 -5.46
N LEU A 9 -25.58 6.63 -5.46
CA LEU A 9 -25.03 7.30 -6.64
C LEU A 9 -23.69 6.70 -7.07
N LEU A 10 -22.78 6.42 -6.13
CA LEU A 10 -21.48 5.80 -6.42
C LEU A 10 -21.61 4.34 -6.84
N PHE A 11 -22.64 3.64 -6.35
CA PHE A 11 -22.91 2.25 -6.70
C PHE A 11 -23.59 2.11 -8.07
N ALA A 12 -24.24 3.17 -8.57
CA ALA A 12 -24.74 3.24 -9.94
C ALA A 12 -23.63 3.42 -11.01
N LEU A 13 -22.40 3.74 -10.59
CA LEU A 13 -21.25 3.89 -11.49
C LEU A 13 -20.39 2.61 -11.54
N ASP A 14 -19.70 2.44 -12.67
CA ASP A 14 -18.55 1.52 -12.77
C ASP A 14 -17.62 1.69 -11.56
N ALA A 15 -17.12 0.57 -11.04
CA ALA A 15 -16.39 0.54 -9.79
C ALA A 15 -15.10 1.36 -9.84
N GLU A 16 -14.36 1.29 -10.96
CA GLU A 16 -13.11 2.05 -11.10
C GLU A 16 -13.40 3.55 -11.27
N ARG A 17 -14.45 3.92 -12.02
CA ARG A 17 -14.89 5.31 -12.13
C ARG A 17 -15.31 5.89 -10.78
N ALA A 18 -16.14 5.18 -10.03
CA ALA A 18 -16.56 5.59 -8.69
C ALA A 18 -15.35 5.78 -7.77
N HIS A 19 -14.40 4.85 -7.79
CA HIS A 19 -13.17 4.93 -7.00
C HIS A 19 -12.34 6.18 -7.33
N ARG A 20 -12.10 6.47 -8.63
CA ARG A 20 -11.38 7.68 -9.05
C ARG A 20 -12.11 8.97 -8.67
N LEU A 21 -13.45 9.00 -8.78
CA LEU A 21 -14.26 10.14 -8.35
C LEU A 21 -14.16 10.37 -6.85
N THR A 22 -14.20 9.31 -6.04
CA THR A 22 -14.02 9.39 -4.59
C THR A 22 -12.66 10.00 -4.21
N ILE A 23 -11.56 9.54 -4.82
CA ILE A 23 -10.22 10.10 -4.57
C ILE A 23 -10.16 11.58 -4.93
N ARG A 24 -10.67 11.96 -6.12
CA ARG A 24 -10.74 13.36 -6.53
C ARG A 24 -11.59 14.21 -5.59
N GLY A 25 -12.69 13.64 -5.07
CA GLY A 25 -13.58 14.27 -4.11
C GLY A 25 -12.89 14.59 -2.78
N PHE A 26 -11.96 13.75 -2.31
CA PHE A 26 -11.22 14.00 -1.07
C PHE A 26 -10.42 15.30 -1.08
N ARG A 27 -10.01 15.79 -2.26
CA ARG A 27 -9.33 17.09 -2.39
C ARG A 27 -10.20 18.28 -1.95
N PHE A 28 -11.52 18.09 -1.87
CA PHE A 28 -12.49 19.13 -1.56
C PHE A 28 -13.20 18.92 -0.21
N LEU A 29 -12.94 17.80 0.46
CA LEU A 29 -13.58 17.51 1.74
C LEU A 29 -12.88 18.28 2.87
N PRO A 30 -13.61 19.07 3.67
CA PRO A 30 -13.02 19.75 4.82
C PRO A 30 -12.54 18.70 5.82
N GLY A 31 -11.25 18.75 6.18
CA GLY A 31 -10.70 17.84 7.17
C GLY A 31 -11.38 18.07 8.52
N LYS A 32 -11.97 17.04 9.09
CA LYS A 32 -12.38 17.05 10.50
C LYS A 32 -11.22 16.51 11.32
N SER A 33 -10.94 17.14 12.46
CA SER A 33 -10.05 16.50 13.43
C SER A 33 -10.72 15.21 13.90
N ALA A 34 -10.07 14.08 13.62
CA ALA A 34 -10.49 12.80 14.17
C ALA A 34 -10.37 12.88 15.70
N CYS A 35 -11.44 12.52 16.41
CA CYS A 35 -11.35 12.33 17.85
C CYS A 35 -10.43 11.12 18.09
N ARG A 36 -9.30 11.35 18.77
CA ARG A 36 -8.32 10.31 19.10
C ARG A 36 -8.47 9.95 20.57
N ASP A 37 -8.70 8.69 20.86
CA ASP A 37 -8.69 8.15 22.21
C ASP A 37 -7.30 7.58 22.51
N PRO A 38 -6.55 8.10 23.49
CA PRO A 38 -5.23 7.59 23.84
C PRO A 38 -5.19 6.09 24.16
N ARG A 39 -6.32 5.49 24.58
CA ARG A 39 -6.43 4.05 24.85
C ARG A 39 -6.31 3.18 23.60
N LEU A 40 -6.51 3.75 22.41
CA LEU A 40 -6.36 3.06 21.13
C LEU A 40 -4.95 3.21 20.55
N ALA A 41 -4.04 3.92 21.23
CA ALA A 41 -2.68 4.08 20.72
C ALA A 41 -1.92 2.74 20.78
N VAL A 42 -1.23 2.39 19.69
CA VAL A 42 -0.41 1.17 19.60
C VAL A 42 0.99 1.51 19.07
N ARG A 43 2.01 0.77 19.52
CA ARG A 43 3.37 0.93 19.01
C ARG A 43 3.78 -0.31 18.24
N VAL A 44 4.17 -0.14 16.98
CA VAL A 44 4.66 -1.20 16.10
C VAL A 44 5.89 -0.68 15.37
N ALA A 45 6.97 -1.47 15.32
CA ALA A 45 8.21 -1.11 14.61
C ALA A 45 8.77 0.28 14.99
N GLY A 46 8.68 0.64 16.28
CA GLY A 46 9.10 1.97 16.77
C GLY A 46 8.11 3.11 16.50
N ILE A 47 7.09 2.90 15.65
CA ILE A 47 6.10 3.91 15.28
C ILE A 47 4.94 3.90 16.27
N GLY A 48 4.56 5.07 16.78
CA GLY A 48 3.39 5.27 17.65
C GLY A 48 2.13 5.58 16.85
N PHE A 49 1.35 4.57 16.51
CA PHE A 49 0.07 4.72 15.81
C PHE A 49 -1.01 5.24 16.77
N PRO A 50 -1.74 6.32 16.44
CA PRO A 50 -2.76 6.88 17.32
C PRO A 50 -4.06 6.06 17.38
N SER A 51 -4.21 5.07 16.50
CA SER A 51 -5.34 4.15 16.41
C SER A 51 -4.88 2.88 15.67
N PRO A 52 -5.41 1.69 15.99
CA PRO A 52 -5.06 0.45 15.30
C PRO A 52 -5.73 0.32 13.93
N VAL A 53 -6.61 1.26 13.55
CA VAL A 53 -7.37 1.22 12.29
C VAL A 53 -6.71 2.12 11.26
N GLY A 54 -6.18 1.53 10.18
CA GLY A 54 -5.61 2.23 9.04
C GLY A 54 -6.33 1.95 7.72
N LEU A 55 -6.04 2.77 6.72
CA LEU A 55 -6.50 2.55 5.34
C LEU A 55 -5.42 1.82 4.55
N ALA A 56 -5.75 0.65 4.01
CA ALA A 56 -4.81 -0.20 3.29
C ALA A 56 -4.39 0.36 1.92
N ALA A 57 -3.22 -0.09 1.44
CA ALA A 57 -2.76 0.17 0.08
C ALA A 57 -3.73 -0.33 -0.99
N GLY A 58 -3.60 0.24 -2.18
CA GLY A 58 -4.46 -0.01 -3.32
C GLY A 58 -5.62 0.97 -3.41
N PHE A 59 -5.92 1.70 -2.33
CA PHE A 59 -6.91 2.79 -2.38
C PHE A 59 -6.29 4.05 -3.03
N ASP A 60 -5.36 4.73 -2.37
CA ASP A 60 -4.64 5.88 -2.95
C ASP A 60 -3.29 5.49 -3.56
N LYS A 61 -3.32 4.91 -4.76
CA LYS A 61 -2.11 4.39 -5.41
C LYS A 61 -1.08 5.47 -5.73
N ASP A 62 -1.55 6.68 -6.01
CA ASP A 62 -0.75 7.78 -6.53
C ASP A 62 -0.44 8.84 -5.46
N ALA A 63 -0.78 8.59 -4.19
CA ALA A 63 -0.64 9.53 -3.08
C ALA A 63 -1.31 10.90 -3.37
N GLU A 64 -2.51 10.87 -3.94
CA GLU A 64 -3.25 12.08 -4.33
C GLU A 64 -3.89 12.81 -3.14
N ALA A 65 -4.27 12.10 -2.08
CA ALA A 65 -5.02 12.67 -0.96
C ALA A 65 -4.82 11.97 0.41
N PRO A 66 -3.59 11.55 0.82
CA PRO A 66 -3.40 10.81 2.07
C PRO A 66 -3.80 11.62 3.31
N ASP A 67 -3.49 12.92 3.37
CA ASP A 67 -3.87 13.79 4.51
C ASP A 67 -5.40 13.94 4.64
N ALA A 68 -6.13 13.93 3.53
CA ALA A 68 -7.59 13.96 3.55
C ALA A 68 -8.19 12.65 4.06
N MET A 69 -7.58 11.51 3.71
CA MET A 69 -7.98 10.20 4.22
C MET A 69 -7.69 10.07 5.72
N LEU A 70 -6.54 10.56 6.19
CA LEU A 70 -6.25 10.65 7.63
C LEU A 70 -7.31 11.49 8.38
N ALA A 71 -7.78 12.58 7.77
CA ALA A 71 -8.83 13.42 8.35
C ALA A 71 -10.22 12.75 8.42
N LEU A 72 -10.41 11.55 7.84
CA LEU A 72 -11.62 10.76 8.02
C LEU A 72 -11.65 9.99 9.34
N GLY A 73 -10.51 9.84 10.03
CA GLY A 73 -10.42 9.08 11.27
C GLY A 73 -9.38 7.96 11.31
N PHE A 74 -8.75 7.64 10.17
CA PHE A 74 -7.73 6.59 10.13
C PHE A 74 -6.50 6.99 10.95
N GLY A 75 -5.98 6.05 11.74
CA GLY A 75 -4.74 6.23 12.49
C GLY A 75 -3.51 6.33 11.60
N PHE A 76 -3.56 5.68 10.44
CA PHE A 76 -2.54 5.70 9.40
C PHE A 76 -3.15 5.42 8.02
N VAL A 77 -2.47 5.81 6.96
CA VAL A 77 -2.84 5.52 5.57
C VAL A 77 -1.66 4.91 4.85
N GLU A 78 -1.87 3.82 4.14
CA GLU A 78 -0.86 3.24 3.24
C GLU A 78 -1.18 3.63 1.79
N VAL A 79 -0.30 4.38 1.14
CA VAL A 79 -0.42 4.72 -0.29
C VAL A 79 0.27 3.68 -1.15
N GLY A 80 0.05 3.75 -2.46
CA GLY A 80 0.59 2.77 -3.41
C GLY A 80 -0.38 1.60 -3.66
N THR A 81 0.05 0.50 -4.26
CA THR A 81 1.43 0.17 -4.60
C THR A 81 2.01 1.03 -5.71
N VAL A 82 3.18 1.62 -5.48
CA VAL A 82 3.94 2.40 -6.47
C VAL A 82 5.06 1.56 -7.07
N THR A 83 5.27 1.68 -8.38
CA THR A 83 6.36 1.02 -9.12
C THR A 83 7.39 2.05 -9.57
N PRO A 84 8.66 1.68 -9.84
CA PRO A 84 9.68 2.62 -10.31
C PRO A 84 9.22 3.51 -11.46
N LEU A 85 8.69 2.89 -12.51
CA LEU A 85 8.16 3.56 -13.69
C LEU A 85 6.63 3.62 -13.65
N PRO A 86 6.02 4.63 -14.28
CA PRO A 86 4.57 4.66 -14.49
C PRO A 86 4.11 3.44 -15.28
N GLN A 87 2.94 2.90 -14.95
CA GLN A 87 2.30 1.86 -15.76
C GLN A 87 0.78 1.94 -15.70
N ALA A 88 0.13 1.62 -16.81
CA ALA A 88 -1.33 1.70 -16.94
C ALA A 88 -2.07 0.61 -16.15
N GLY A 89 -1.40 -0.50 -15.83
CA GLY A 89 -1.97 -1.73 -15.28
C GLY A 89 -2.69 -2.59 -16.33
N ASN A 90 -3.50 -3.55 -15.90
CA ASN A 90 -4.20 -4.47 -16.81
C ASN A 90 -5.38 -3.79 -17.55
N PRO A 91 -5.86 -4.32 -18.68
CA PRO A 91 -7.01 -3.77 -19.40
C PRO A 91 -8.29 -3.69 -18.54
N ARG A 92 -9.14 -2.69 -18.82
CA ARG A 92 -10.47 -2.54 -18.19
C ARG A 92 -11.52 -3.43 -18.88
N PRO A 93 -12.60 -3.85 -18.18
CA PRO A 93 -12.87 -3.66 -16.76
C PRO A 93 -12.01 -4.57 -15.87
N ARG A 94 -11.62 -4.06 -14.70
CA ARG A 94 -10.64 -4.71 -13.80
C ARG A 94 -10.92 -4.51 -12.31
N LEU A 95 -12.07 -3.96 -11.97
CA LEU A 95 -12.56 -3.79 -10.61
C LEU A 95 -14.05 -4.11 -10.60
N PHE A 96 -14.47 -5.04 -9.75
CA PHE A 96 -15.82 -5.58 -9.70
C PHE A 96 -16.30 -5.59 -8.25
N ARG A 97 -17.55 -5.20 -8.02
CA ARG A 97 -18.20 -5.29 -6.70
C ARG A 97 -19.09 -6.52 -6.68
N LEU A 98 -19.04 -7.27 -5.60
CA LEU A 98 -19.99 -8.32 -5.26
C LEU A 98 -20.72 -7.80 -4.02
N ALA A 99 -21.81 -7.06 -4.24
CA ALA A 99 -22.40 -6.20 -3.21
C ALA A 99 -23.09 -7.02 -2.11
N GLU A 100 -23.68 -8.14 -2.50
CA GLU A 100 -24.34 -9.12 -1.64
C GLU A 100 -23.33 -9.82 -0.71
N ASP A 101 -22.11 -10.06 -1.20
CA ASP A 101 -21.02 -10.70 -0.46
C ASP A 101 -20.15 -9.71 0.33
N GLU A 102 -20.47 -8.41 0.28
CA GLU A 102 -19.61 -7.32 0.77
C GLU A 102 -18.16 -7.39 0.23
N ALA A 103 -17.99 -7.89 -0.99
CA ALA A 103 -16.70 -8.25 -1.55
C ALA A 103 -16.33 -7.44 -2.80
N VAL A 104 -15.04 -7.50 -3.15
CA VAL A 104 -14.47 -6.87 -4.34
C VAL A 104 -13.50 -7.84 -5.00
N ILE A 105 -13.62 -8.00 -6.33
CA ILE A 105 -12.61 -8.66 -7.15
C ILE A 105 -11.89 -7.58 -7.96
N ASN A 106 -10.56 -7.59 -7.93
CA ASN A 106 -9.78 -6.67 -8.75
C ASN A 106 -8.61 -7.38 -9.44
N ARG A 107 -8.31 -6.92 -10.65
CA ARG A 107 -7.17 -7.35 -11.44
C ARG A 107 -6.38 -6.16 -11.96
N MET A 108 -6.14 -5.16 -11.10
CA MET A 108 -5.63 -3.86 -11.53
C MET A 108 -4.19 -3.90 -12.09
N GLY A 109 -3.32 -4.75 -11.55
CA GLY A 109 -1.94 -4.92 -12.05
C GLY A 109 -1.05 -3.69 -11.80
N PHE A 110 -1.07 -3.14 -10.58
CA PHE A 110 -0.26 -1.97 -10.16
C PHE A 110 -0.36 -0.76 -11.11
N ASN A 111 -1.57 -0.32 -11.47
CA ASN A 111 -1.72 0.94 -12.21
C ASN A 111 -1.31 2.14 -11.33
N ASN A 112 -0.29 2.90 -11.72
CA ASN A 112 0.22 4.05 -10.97
C ASN A 112 1.07 4.99 -11.86
N ALA A 113 1.30 6.20 -11.38
CA ALA A 113 2.06 7.26 -12.05
C ALA A 113 3.59 7.19 -11.82
N GLY A 114 4.07 6.13 -11.18
CA GLY A 114 5.49 5.91 -10.90
C GLY A 114 5.97 6.55 -9.60
N GLN A 115 7.13 6.08 -9.12
CA GLN A 115 7.74 6.53 -7.87
C GLN A 115 8.02 8.05 -7.86
N ALA A 116 8.52 8.61 -8.95
CA ALA A 116 8.81 10.05 -9.02
C ALA A 116 7.57 10.92 -8.74
N ALA A 117 6.44 10.62 -9.40
CA ALA A 117 5.21 11.40 -9.22
C ALA A 117 4.63 11.26 -7.81
N SER A 118 4.64 10.05 -7.24
CA SER A 118 4.13 9.82 -5.88
C SER A 118 5.03 10.47 -4.83
N ARG A 119 6.36 10.41 -4.98
CA ARG A 119 7.31 11.07 -4.09
C ARG A 119 7.11 12.58 -4.10
N ASP A 120 6.95 13.20 -5.27
CA ASP A 120 6.71 14.64 -5.39
C ASP A 120 5.45 15.10 -4.67
N ARG A 121 4.38 14.28 -4.68
CA ARG A 121 3.15 14.58 -3.92
C ARG A 121 3.36 14.40 -2.42
N LEU A 122 4.00 13.31 -2.00
CA LEU A 122 4.27 13.03 -0.59
C LEU A 122 5.20 14.06 0.04
N ALA A 123 6.22 14.53 -0.69
CA ALA A 123 7.14 15.56 -0.23
C ALA A 123 6.45 16.91 0.02
N LYS A 124 5.34 17.18 -0.67
CA LYS A 124 4.54 18.42 -0.54
C LYS A 124 3.40 18.29 0.46
N ARG A 125 3.23 17.14 1.10
CA ARG A 125 2.11 16.87 2.03
C ARG A 125 2.28 17.67 3.33
N ALA A 126 1.17 17.96 4.02
CA ALA A 126 1.20 18.70 5.29
C ALA A 126 1.67 17.85 6.48
N ARG A 127 1.84 16.54 6.28
CA ARG A 127 2.32 15.52 7.23
C ARG A 127 1.48 15.44 8.50
N ARG A 128 0.15 15.41 8.34
CA ARG A 128 -0.82 15.44 9.46
C ARG A 128 -1.07 14.08 10.14
N GLY A 129 -0.19 13.11 9.91
CA GLY A 129 -0.29 11.75 10.44
C GLY A 129 0.66 10.80 9.73
N ILE A 130 0.50 9.51 10.06
CA ILE A 130 1.36 8.43 9.61
C ILE A 130 0.92 7.99 8.22
N VAL A 131 1.86 8.00 7.27
CA VAL A 131 1.66 7.52 5.91
C VAL A 131 2.74 6.50 5.56
N GLY A 132 2.31 5.27 5.30
CA GLY A 132 3.16 4.22 4.74
C GLY A 132 3.18 4.26 3.22
N VAL A 133 4.26 3.78 2.62
CA VAL A 133 4.37 3.67 1.15
C VAL A 133 4.57 2.21 0.76
N ASN A 134 3.58 1.67 0.04
CA ASN A 134 3.64 0.32 -0.50
C ASN A 134 4.39 0.31 -1.84
N ILE A 135 5.44 -0.49 -1.94
CA ILE A 135 6.36 -0.58 -3.07
C ILE A 135 6.13 -1.90 -3.81
N GLY A 136 6.10 -1.84 -5.14
CA GLY A 136 6.03 -3.00 -6.03
C GLY A 136 7.04 -2.88 -7.17
N ALA A 137 7.19 -3.98 -7.90
CA ALA A 137 7.99 -4.03 -9.13
C ALA A 137 7.15 -3.74 -10.37
N ASN A 138 7.77 -3.16 -11.41
CA ASN A 138 7.13 -2.98 -12.70
C ASN A 138 6.82 -4.35 -13.34
N LYS A 139 5.72 -4.43 -14.10
CA LYS A 139 5.26 -5.69 -14.73
C LYS A 139 6.34 -6.34 -15.59
N ASP A 140 6.98 -5.54 -16.45
CA ASP A 140 7.96 -5.98 -17.45
C ASP A 140 9.41 -5.81 -16.94
N SER A 141 9.59 -5.72 -15.62
CA SER A 141 10.92 -5.58 -15.03
C SER A 141 11.74 -6.86 -15.22
N ALA A 142 12.95 -6.70 -15.75
CA ALA A 142 13.93 -7.76 -15.86
C ALA A 142 14.59 -8.09 -14.51
N ASP A 143 14.56 -7.15 -13.57
CA ASP A 143 15.12 -7.31 -12.22
C ASP A 143 14.18 -6.66 -11.19
N ARG A 144 13.29 -7.50 -10.64
CA ARG A 144 12.31 -7.06 -9.64
C ARG A 144 12.98 -6.71 -8.31
N VAL A 145 14.11 -7.32 -7.97
CA VAL A 145 14.84 -7.00 -6.74
C VAL A 145 15.37 -5.58 -6.82
N ALA A 146 15.94 -5.18 -7.96
CA ALA A 146 16.38 -3.81 -8.20
C ALA A 146 15.23 -2.79 -8.11
N ASP A 147 14.02 -3.16 -8.56
CA ASP A 147 12.84 -2.29 -8.44
C ASP A 147 12.45 -2.03 -6.97
N TYR A 148 12.43 -3.07 -6.14
CA TYR A 148 12.16 -2.91 -4.71
C TYR A 148 13.25 -2.11 -4.00
N VAL A 149 14.52 -2.41 -4.26
CA VAL A 149 15.66 -1.65 -3.72
C VAL A 149 15.56 -0.17 -4.09
N ARG A 150 15.21 0.13 -5.35
CA ARG A 150 14.98 1.51 -5.79
C ARG A 150 13.85 2.17 -5.02
N GLY A 151 12.72 1.48 -4.87
CA GLY A 151 11.58 2.00 -4.12
C GLY A 151 11.91 2.27 -2.66
N VAL A 152 12.62 1.35 -1.99
CA VAL A 152 13.03 1.50 -0.60
C VAL A 152 13.92 2.74 -0.43
N ARG A 153 14.87 2.95 -1.35
CA ARG A 153 15.74 4.12 -1.32
C ARG A 153 15.00 5.42 -1.63
N GLN A 154 14.17 5.43 -2.67
CA GLN A 154 13.51 6.66 -3.14
C GLN A 154 12.38 7.14 -2.24
N MET A 155 11.73 6.24 -1.50
CA MET A 155 10.56 6.59 -0.68
C MET A 155 10.88 6.80 0.80
N ALA A 156 12.10 6.47 1.25
CA ALA A 156 12.47 6.53 2.66
C ALA A 156 12.30 7.93 3.28
N ASP A 157 12.61 9.01 2.56
CA ASP A 157 12.52 10.36 3.12
C ASP A 157 11.08 10.90 3.20
N VAL A 158 10.14 10.27 2.47
CA VAL A 158 8.75 10.70 2.40
C VAL A 158 7.76 9.77 3.11
N ALA A 159 8.21 8.61 3.58
CA ALA A 159 7.38 7.60 4.24
C ALA A 159 7.66 7.52 5.74
N ASP A 160 6.63 7.17 6.52
CA ASP A 160 6.80 6.84 7.94
C ASP A 160 7.12 5.34 8.13
N TYR A 161 6.70 4.50 7.18
CA TYR A 161 7.15 3.12 6.99
C TYR A 161 7.05 2.72 5.51
N LEU A 162 7.79 1.71 5.10
CA LEU A 162 7.76 1.15 3.75
C LEU A 162 7.17 -0.26 3.78
N THR A 163 6.42 -0.63 2.76
CA THR A 163 5.91 -2.00 2.61
C THR A 163 6.44 -2.59 1.31
N VAL A 164 7.17 -3.70 1.38
CA VAL A 164 7.57 -4.52 0.23
C VAL A 164 6.43 -5.47 -0.10
N ASN A 165 5.78 -5.29 -1.26
CA ASN A 165 4.60 -6.07 -1.64
C ASN A 165 4.89 -7.13 -2.69
N ILE A 166 5.03 -8.37 -2.23
CA ILE A 166 5.27 -9.54 -3.08
C ILE A 166 4.00 -10.38 -3.34
N SER A 167 2.83 -9.92 -2.88
CA SER A 167 1.62 -10.76 -2.80
C SER A 167 0.57 -10.51 -3.88
N SER A 168 0.77 -9.50 -4.75
CA SER A 168 -0.20 -9.16 -5.80
C SER A 168 -0.48 -10.35 -6.74
N PRO A 169 -1.74 -10.83 -6.84
CA PRO A 169 -2.10 -11.88 -7.79
C PRO A 169 -2.12 -11.39 -9.24
N ASN A 170 -1.98 -10.09 -9.45
CA ASN A 170 -2.29 -9.40 -10.70
C ASN A 170 -1.05 -9.02 -11.51
N THR A 171 0.13 -9.38 -11.01
CA THR A 171 1.43 -9.18 -11.66
C THR A 171 2.05 -10.56 -11.91
N PRO A 172 2.07 -11.06 -13.15
CA PRO A 172 2.53 -12.42 -13.46
C PRO A 172 3.91 -12.73 -12.88
N GLY A 173 4.01 -13.86 -12.15
CA GLY A 173 5.25 -14.33 -11.54
C GLY A 173 5.72 -13.53 -10.32
N LEU A 174 4.96 -12.54 -9.83
CA LEU A 174 5.38 -11.77 -8.65
C LEU A 174 5.39 -12.65 -7.38
N ARG A 175 4.38 -13.52 -7.23
CA ARG A 175 4.23 -14.41 -6.07
C ARG A 175 5.31 -15.48 -5.97
N ALA A 176 6.03 -15.77 -7.06
CA ALA A 176 7.22 -16.63 -7.02
C ALA A 176 8.36 -16.01 -6.17
N LEU A 177 8.30 -14.71 -5.85
CA LEU A 177 9.20 -14.10 -4.86
C LEU A 177 8.92 -14.54 -3.42
N GLN A 178 7.83 -15.27 -3.17
CA GLN A 178 7.55 -15.87 -1.87
C GLN A 178 8.28 -17.21 -1.67
N ASP A 179 8.81 -17.80 -2.75
CA ASP A 179 9.65 -19.00 -2.66
C ASP A 179 10.89 -18.70 -1.83
N GLU A 180 11.26 -19.61 -0.92
CA GLU A 180 12.27 -19.38 0.13
C GLU A 180 13.58 -18.76 -0.38
N GLY A 181 14.14 -19.31 -1.46
CA GLY A 181 15.39 -18.79 -2.04
C GLY A 181 15.25 -17.40 -2.66
N ALA A 182 14.15 -17.15 -3.38
CA ALA A 182 13.87 -15.85 -4.00
C ALA A 182 13.57 -14.78 -2.94
N LEU A 183 12.82 -15.17 -1.89
CA LEU A 183 12.51 -14.31 -0.76
C LEU A 183 13.78 -13.94 0.01
N GLY A 184 14.63 -14.91 0.35
CA GLY A 184 15.90 -14.65 1.04
C GLY A 184 16.79 -13.68 0.27
N ALA A 185 16.94 -13.87 -1.05
CA ALA A 185 17.70 -12.95 -1.90
C ALA A 185 17.10 -11.53 -1.91
N LEU A 186 15.77 -11.40 -2.01
CA LEU A 186 15.08 -10.12 -1.96
C LEU A 186 15.28 -9.44 -0.60
N LEU A 187 15.04 -10.14 0.52
CA LEU A 187 15.12 -9.56 1.85
C LEU A 187 16.56 -9.17 2.22
N ALA A 188 17.57 -9.95 1.79
CA ALA A 188 18.97 -9.56 1.91
C ALA A 188 19.26 -8.23 1.19
N ALA A 189 18.84 -8.09 -0.06
CA ALA A 189 19.03 -6.86 -0.82
C ALA A 189 18.29 -5.66 -0.19
N ILE A 190 17.11 -5.89 0.38
CA ILE A 190 16.33 -4.86 1.08
C ILE A 190 17.01 -4.44 2.39
N ARG A 191 17.51 -5.39 3.18
CA ARG A 191 18.29 -5.12 4.40
C ARG A 191 19.52 -4.25 4.09
N ASP A 192 20.21 -4.53 2.99
CA ASP A 192 21.42 -3.79 2.62
C ASP A 192 21.09 -2.40 2.02
N ALA A 193 19.88 -2.20 1.50
CA ALA A 193 19.45 -0.95 0.88
C ALA A 193 18.65 -0.01 1.80
N ARG A 194 18.02 -0.53 2.86
CA ARG A 194 17.14 0.25 3.74
C ARG A 194 17.92 1.22 4.61
N GLY A 195 17.29 2.35 4.94
CA GLY A 195 17.73 3.26 5.98
C GLY A 195 17.03 3.00 7.31
N ALA A 196 16.90 4.06 8.12
CA ALA A 196 16.25 3.99 9.43
C ALA A 196 14.73 3.78 9.38
N VAL A 197 14.10 3.95 8.21
CA VAL A 197 12.66 3.77 8.05
C VAL A 197 12.30 2.29 8.21
N PRO A 198 11.28 1.95 9.03
CA PRO A 198 10.79 0.57 9.14
C PRO A 198 10.33 0.01 7.80
N VAL A 199 10.69 -1.25 7.54
CA VAL A 199 10.31 -1.98 6.34
C VAL A 199 9.45 -3.16 6.74
N PHE A 200 8.23 -3.20 6.20
CA PHE A 200 7.26 -4.27 6.37
C PHE A 200 7.24 -5.14 5.13
N LEU A 201 6.86 -6.41 5.28
CA LEU A 201 6.67 -7.34 4.18
C LEU A 201 5.19 -7.69 4.06
N LYS A 202 4.62 -7.49 2.87
CA LYS A 202 3.23 -7.86 2.59
C LYS A 202 3.15 -9.17 1.83
N VAL A 203 2.45 -10.15 2.40
CA VAL A 203 2.38 -11.53 1.91
C VAL A 203 0.97 -11.90 1.45
N ALA A 204 0.84 -13.02 0.74
CA ALA A 204 -0.44 -13.51 0.27
C ALA A 204 -1.12 -14.35 1.37
N PRO A 205 -2.47 -14.40 1.42
CA PRO A 205 -3.15 -15.30 2.34
C PRO A 205 -3.11 -16.77 1.87
N ASP A 206 -2.92 -16.98 0.57
CA ASP A 206 -2.87 -18.28 -0.09
C ASP A 206 -1.46 -18.90 0.01
N LEU A 207 -1.09 -19.31 1.23
CA LEU A 207 0.19 -19.93 1.57
C LEU A 207 -0.01 -21.26 2.33
N THR A 208 0.90 -22.20 2.13
CA THR A 208 1.04 -23.42 2.91
C THR A 208 1.72 -23.14 4.25
N ALA A 209 1.58 -24.05 5.21
CA ALA A 209 2.24 -23.93 6.52
C ALA A 209 3.77 -23.82 6.41
N ALA A 210 4.38 -24.58 5.48
CA ALA A 210 5.83 -24.54 5.25
C ALA A 210 6.28 -23.19 4.68
N GLU A 211 5.51 -22.60 3.76
CA GLU A 211 5.80 -21.25 3.24
C GLU A 211 5.68 -20.18 4.33
N ILE A 212 4.68 -20.30 5.22
CA ILE A 212 4.52 -19.40 6.37
C ILE A 212 5.75 -19.47 7.28
N ASP A 213 6.20 -20.68 7.65
CA ASP A 213 7.38 -20.87 8.50
C ASP A 213 8.65 -20.27 7.86
N ALA A 214 8.85 -20.50 6.55
CA ALA A 214 9.97 -19.96 5.80
C ALA A 214 9.95 -18.42 5.76
N ILE A 215 8.79 -17.81 5.48
CA ILE A 215 8.58 -16.36 5.45
C ILE A 215 8.90 -15.75 6.82
N VAL A 216 8.38 -16.33 7.90
CA VAL A 216 8.60 -15.80 9.26
C VAL A 216 10.08 -15.88 9.63
N ARG A 217 10.72 -17.02 9.40
CA ARG A 217 12.15 -17.21 9.67
C ARG A 217 13.01 -16.22 8.91
N LEU A 218 12.80 -16.08 7.59
CA LEU A 218 13.55 -15.15 6.74
C LEU A 218 13.29 -13.68 7.12
N SER A 219 12.06 -13.36 7.50
CA SER A 219 11.71 -12.01 7.97
C SER A 219 12.48 -11.64 9.24
N ILE A 220 12.59 -12.56 10.19
CA ILE A 220 13.38 -12.37 11.42
C ILE A 220 14.87 -12.26 11.07
N GLU A 221 15.40 -13.18 10.26
CA GLU A 221 16.82 -13.22 9.87
C GLU A 221 17.29 -11.92 9.19
N HIS A 222 16.46 -11.36 8.31
CA HIS A 222 16.78 -10.14 7.57
C HIS A 222 16.29 -8.84 8.26
N GLY A 223 15.70 -8.94 9.44
CA GLY A 223 15.28 -7.79 10.24
C GLY A 223 14.12 -7.00 9.64
N ILE A 224 13.12 -7.68 9.08
CA ILE A 224 11.85 -7.08 8.67
C ILE A 224 11.05 -6.71 9.91
N ASP A 225 10.53 -5.49 9.96
CA ASP A 225 9.99 -4.91 11.20
C ASP A 225 8.53 -5.30 11.49
N ALA A 226 7.77 -5.67 10.44
CA ALA A 226 6.40 -6.19 10.57
C ALA A 226 5.95 -6.93 9.30
N LEU A 227 4.87 -7.70 9.42
CA LEU A 227 4.19 -8.39 8.32
C LEU A 227 2.80 -7.78 8.08
N ILE A 228 2.36 -7.75 6.82
CA ILE A 228 1.02 -7.34 6.38
C ILE A 228 0.36 -8.46 5.57
#